data_AF-A0A511NAW9-F1
#
_entry.id   AF-A0A511NAW9-F1
#
_cell.length_a   1.000
_cell.length_b   1.000
_cell.length_c   1.000
_cell.angle_alpha   90.00
_cell.angle_beta   90.00
_cell.angle_gamma   90.00
#
_symmetry.space_group_name_H-M   'P 1'
#
loop_
_entity.id
_entity.type
_entity.pdbx_description
1 polymer ?
#
loop_
_entity_poly.entity_id
_entity_poly.type
_entity_poly.pdbx_seq_one_letter_code
_entity_poly.pdbx_strand_id
1 'polypeptide(L)'
;MIETREQKLMNLKRDLCQLYSLLELDSPTLKHEMRDLGRSIEYGVRYITEDYNYKTTPILDGLRARIPLGEPITLMLYSGQEEDRHERIHQCVIQQITGYCEGCERITFEVVRRRCRKPERKYYHAFRGQGLTIWRGYVDPARTSAKPLYDFEKS
;
A
#
# COMPACT_ATOMS: atom_id res chain seq x y z
N MET A 1 -10.07 -10.32 18.59
CA MET A 1 -9.89 -11.78 18.59
C MET A 1 -8.86 -12.12 17.54
N ILE A 2 -7.80 -12.83 17.90
CA ILE A 2 -6.80 -13.31 16.95
C ILE A 2 -7.40 -14.52 16.24
N GLU A 3 -7.47 -14.46 14.92
CA GLU A 3 -7.99 -15.55 14.09
C GLU A 3 -7.00 -16.73 14.10
N THR A 4 -7.49 -17.95 14.33
CA THR A 4 -6.64 -19.16 14.41
C THR A 4 -6.12 -19.58 13.03
N ARG A 5 -5.01 -20.33 13.01
CA ARG A 5 -4.44 -20.87 11.76
C ARG A 5 -5.45 -21.72 10.98
N GLU A 6 -6.25 -22.51 11.68
CA GLU A 6 -7.30 -23.35 11.09
C GLU A 6 -8.41 -22.50 10.44
N GLN A 7 -8.84 -21.43 11.11
CA GLN A 7 -9.84 -20.51 10.59
C GLN A 7 -9.36 -19.84 9.29
N LYS A 8 -8.08 -19.46 9.22
CA LYS A 8 -7.47 -18.90 8.00
C LYS A 8 -7.38 -19.89 6.86
N LEU A 9 -7.01 -21.14 7.15
CA LEU A 9 -6.95 -22.19 6.13
C LEU A 9 -8.34 -22.51 5.56
N MET A 10 -9.39 -22.43 6.41
CA MET A 10 -10.78 -22.53 5.94
C MET A 10 -11.20 -21.36 5.05
N ASN A 11 -10.82 -20.13 5.41
CA ASN A 11 -11.11 -18.95 4.57
C ASN A 11 -10.36 -19.03 3.24
N LEU A 12 -9.09 -19.43 3.24
CA LEU A 12 -8.31 -19.61 2.01
C LEU A 12 -8.94 -20.61 1.04
N LYS A 13 -9.40 -21.75 1.56
CA LYS A 13 -10.10 -22.76 0.76
C LYS A 13 -11.40 -22.20 0.16
N ARG A 14 -12.15 -21.41 0.93
CA ARG A 14 -13.37 -20.75 0.44
C ARG A 14 -13.05 -19.77 -0.69
N ASP A 15 -12.05 -18.92 -0.50
CA ASP A 15 -11.64 -17.94 -1.50
C ASP A 15 -11.14 -18.65 -2.77
N LEU A 16 -10.33 -19.71 -2.65
CA LEU A 16 -9.90 -20.51 -3.80
C LEU A 16 -11.08 -21.08 -4.60
N CYS A 17 -12.07 -21.68 -3.93
CA CYS A 17 -13.27 -22.19 -4.59
C CYS A 17 -14.04 -21.09 -5.32
N GLN A 18 -14.20 -19.93 -4.68
CA GLN A 18 -14.85 -18.77 -5.30
C GLN A 18 -14.08 -18.29 -6.54
N LEU A 19 -12.75 -18.24 -6.49
CA LEU A 19 -11.93 -17.84 -7.63
C LEU A 19 -12.09 -18.82 -8.80
N TYR A 20 -12.12 -20.13 -8.53
CA TYR A 20 -12.38 -21.15 -9.55
C TYR A 20 -13.75 -20.98 -10.19
N SER A 21 -14.81 -20.78 -9.39
CA SER A 21 -16.15 -20.54 -9.93
C SER A 21 -16.21 -19.28 -10.79
N LEU A 22 -15.46 -18.22 -10.44
CA LEU A 22 -15.40 -17.00 -11.25
C LEU A 22 -14.63 -17.21 -12.56
N LEU A 23 -13.56 -18.02 -12.55
CA LEU A 23 -12.82 -18.40 -13.77
C LEU A 23 -13.69 -19.21 -14.73
N GLU A 24 -14.52 -20.12 -14.22
CA GLU A 24 -15.43 -20.94 -15.03
C GLU A 24 -16.54 -20.11 -15.72
N LEU A 25 -16.89 -18.96 -15.16
CA LEU A 25 -17.89 -18.05 -15.74
C LEU A 25 -17.36 -17.26 -16.94
N ASP A 26 -16.04 -17.30 -17.21
CA ASP A 26 -15.32 -16.65 -18.31
C ASP A 26 -15.83 -15.23 -18.65
N SER A 27 -16.18 -14.47 -17.61
CA SER A 27 -16.83 -13.17 -17.76
C SER A 27 -15.83 -12.03 -17.54
N PRO A 28 -15.61 -11.15 -18.55
CA PRO A 28 -14.70 -10.03 -18.43
C PRO A 28 -15.17 -8.97 -17.40
N THR A 29 -16.45 -8.98 -17.02
CA THR A 29 -17.00 -8.07 -16.00
C THR A 29 -16.54 -8.41 -14.58
N LEU A 30 -16.11 -9.65 -14.32
CA LEU A 30 -15.72 -10.14 -12.99
C LEU A 30 -14.21 -10.00 -12.73
N LYS A 31 -13.46 -9.41 -13.68
CA LYS A 31 -11.99 -9.27 -13.63
C LYS A 31 -11.50 -8.57 -12.35
N HIS A 32 -12.25 -7.60 -11.84
CA HIS A 32 -11.88 -6.89 -10.62
C HIS A 32 -12.04 -7.76 -9.37
N GLU A 33 -13.16 -8.47 -9.27
CA GLU A 33 -13.49 -9.35 -8.14
C GLU A 33 -12.52 -10.53 -8.09
N MET A 34 -12.20 -11.14 -9.23
CA MET A 34 -11.21 -12.21 -9.35
C MET A 34 -9.82 -11.75 -8.90
N ARG A 35 -9.42 -10.53 -9.24
CA ARG A 35 -8.14 -9.96 -8.83
C ARG A 35 -8.08 -9.72 -7.33
N ASP A 36 -9.15 -9.20 -6.74
CA ASP A 36 -9.21 -8.96 -5.30
C ASP A 36 -9.24 -10.28 -4.51
N LEU A 37 -9.94 -11.28 -5.03
CA LEU A 37 -9.93 -12.63 -4.47
C LEU A 37 -8.56 -13.30 -4.58
N GLY A 38 -7.90 -13.20 -5.73
CA GLY A 38 -6.55 -13.70 -5.93
C GLY A 38 -5.54 -13.09 -4.95
N ARG A 39 -5.67 -11.79 -4.66
CA ARG A 39 -4.85 -11.09 -3.65
C ARG A 39 -5.17 -11.56 -2.23
N SER A 40 -6.44 -11.84 -1.91
CA SER A 40 -6.84 -12.43 -0.62
C SER A 40 -6.17 -13.78 -0.39
N ILE A 41 -6.18 -14.64 -1.42
CA ILE A 41 -5.54 -15.97 -1.39
C ILE A 41 -4.03 -15.84 -1.25
N GLU A 42 -3.38 -14.98 -2.05
CA GLU A 42 -1.94 -14.73 -1.96
C GLU A 42 -1.52 -14.32 -0.54
N TYR A 43 -2.30 -13.43 0.09
CA TYR A 43 -2.08 -13.00 1.47
C TYR A 43 -2.27 -14.14 2.48
N GLY A 44 -3.35 -14.91 2.35
CA GLY A 44 -3.64 -16.03 3.24
C GLY A 44 -2.58 -17.14 3.18
N VAL A 45 -2.09 -17.47 1.98
CA VAL A 45 -1.01 -18.45 1.80
C VAL A 45 0.26 -17.98 2.51
N ARG A 46 0.69 -16.73 2.26
CA ARG A 46 1.88 -16.14 2.88
C ARG A 46 1.84 -16.14 4.41
N TYR A 47 0.66 -15.88 4.97
CA TYR A 47 0.46 -15.94 6.42
C TYR A 47 0.61 -17.37 6.97
N ILE A 48 0.07 -18.37 6.27
CA ILE A 48 0.05 -19.77 6.72
C ILE A 48 1.40 -20.47 6.55
N THR A 49 2.17 -20.11 5.51
CA THR A 49 3.49 -20.69 5.23
C THR A 49 4.58 -20.14 6.12
N GLU A 50 4.26 -19.17 6.98
CA GLU A 50 5.24 -18.45 7.80
C GLU A 50 6.41 -17.90 6.96
N ASP A 51 6.17 -17.62 5.68
CA ASP A 51 7.13 -17.01 4.76
C ASP A 51 7.22 -15.50 5.07
N TYR A 52 7.49 -15.22 6.35
CA TYR A 52 7.63 -13.92 7.00
C TYR A 52 8.93 -13.20 6.60
N ASN A 53 9.69 -13.70 5.62
CA ASN A 53 10.80 -12.94 5.05
C ASN A 53 10.32 -11.80 4.15
N TYR A 54 9.03 -11.78 3.77
CA TYR A 54 8.38 -10.62 3.14
C TYR A 54 7.61 -9.80 4.18
N LYS A 55 8.31 -9.14 5.09
CA LYS A 55 7.70 -8.22 6.07
C LYS A 55 7.36 -6.87 5.42
N THR A 56 6.36 -6.17 5.96
CA THR A 56 6.15 -4.71 5.82
C THR A 56 7.22 -3.90 6.54
N THR A 57 7.93 -4.52 7.48
CA THR A 57 8.97 -3.93 8.33
C THR A 57 10.13 -3.31 7.53
N PRO A 58 10.68 -3.91 6.46
CA PRO A 58 11.68 -3.27 5.59
C PRO A 58 11.15 -2.05 4.84
N ILE A 59 9.86 -2.00 4.49
CA ILE A 59 9.24 -0.82 3.86
C ILE A 59 9.11 0.29 4.90
N LEU A 60 8.54 0.01 6.07
CA LEU A 60 8.39 0.99 7.14
C LEU A 60 9.75 1.50 7.65
N ASP A 61 10.71 0.61 7.88
CA ASP A 61 12.05 0.92 8.33
C ASP A 61 12.83 1.66 7.23
N GLY A 62 12.69 1.24 5.98
CA GLY A 62 13.25 1.92 4.82
C GLY A 62 12.70 3.35 4.65
N LEU A 63 11.40 3.54 4.86
CA LEU A 63 10.76 4.86 4.87
C LEU A 63 11.32 5.71 6.02
N ARG A 64 11.36 5.18 7.24
CA ARG A 64 11.89 5.89 8.42
C ARG A 64 13.37 6.25 8.28
N ALA A 65 14.17 5.42 7.63
CA ALA A 65 15.60 5.67 7.43
C ALA A 65 15.88 6.71 6.35
N ARG A 66 15.02 6.84 5.34
CA ARG A 66 15.26 7.68 4.15
C ARG A 66 14.53 9.03 4.17
N ILE A 67 13.41 9.11 4.87
CA ILE A 67 12.53 10.28 4.82
C ILE A 67 12.81 11.18 6.02
N PRO A 68 13.29 12.41 5.79
CA PRO A 68 13.49 13.36 6.87
C PRO A 68 12.15 13.84 7.42
N LEU A 69 11.98 13.72 8.74
CA LEU A 69 10.84 14.31 9.45
C LEU A 69 11.05 15.81 9.63
N GLY A 70 9.97 16.59 9.63
CA GLY A 70 10.02 18.04 9.81
C GLY A 70 10.48 18.83 8.58
N GLU A 71 10.88 18.15 7.50
CA GLU A 71 11.29 18.80 6.26
C GLU A 71 10.15 18.86 5.21
N PRO A 72 10.16 19.88 4.33
CA PRO A 72 9.31 19.92 3.15
C PRO A 72 9.53 18.69 2.27
N ILE A 73 8.44 18.01 1.92
CA ILE A 73 8.43 16.87 0.99
C ILE A 73 7.24 16.94 0.04
N THR A 74 7.35 16.22 -1.06
CA THR A 74 6.24 15.93 -1.97
C THR A 74 5.95 14.46 -1.91
N LEU A 75 4.74 14.13 -1.45
CA LEU A 75 4.22 12.77 -1.30
C LEU A 75 3.27 12.50 -2.45
N MET A 76 3.55 11.50 -3.27
CA MET A 76 2.64 11.00 -4.30
C MET A 76 2.13 9.63 -3.89
N LEU A 77 0.81 9.53 -3.73
CA LEU A 77 0.11 8.28 -3.53
C LEU A 77 -0.65 7.98 -4.81
N TYR A 78 -0.48 6.80 -5.37
CA TYR A 78 -1.31 6.35 -6.48
C TYR A 78 -1.99 5.05 -6.13
N SER A 79 -3.23 4.91 -6.59
CA SER A 79 -4.07 3.74 -6.39
C SER A 79 -4.82 3.43 -7.68
N GLY A 80 -4.90 2.15 -8.04
CA GLY A 80 -5.59 1.72 -9.26
C GLY A 80 -4.66 0.98 -10.23
N GLN A 81 -5.20 0.57 -11.36
CA GLN A 81 -4.43 -0.01 -12.48
C GLN A 81 -4.14 1.07 -13.52
N GLU A 82 -3.31 0.79 -14.54
CA GLU A 82 -2.93 1.78 -15.56
C GLU A 82 -4.14 2.54 -16.16
N GLU A 83 -5.27 1.85 -16.39
CA GLU A 83 -6.48 2.45 -16.96
C GLU A 83 -7.27 3.35 -15.99
N ASP A 84 -7.08 3.22 -14.67
CA ASP A 84 -7.83 3.95 -13.63
C ASP A 84 -6.90 4.48 -12.51
N ARG A 85 -5.70 4.90 -12.91
CA ARG A 85 -4.66 5.34 -11.98
C ARG A 85 -5.05 6.68 -11.36
N HIS A 86 -5.45 6.64 -10.09
CA HIS A 86 -5.73 7.83 -9.32
C HIS A 86 -4.48 8.31 -8.61
N GLU A 87 -3.88 9.37 -9.11
CA GLU A 87 -2.71 10.00 -8.50
C GLU A 87 -3.12 11.13 -7.56
N ARG A 88 -2.60 11.09 -6.34
CA ARG A 88 -2.81 12.12 -5.32
C ARG A 88 -1.48 12.66 -4.86
N ILE A 89 -1.21 13.89 -5.25
CA ILE A 89 0.01 14.62 -4.88
C ILE A 89 -0.25 15.49 -3.65
N HIS A 90 0.65 15.41 -2.68
CA HIS A 90 0.57 16.12 -1.41
C HIS A 90 1.91 16.80 -1.11
N GLN A 91 1.95 18.12 -1.25
CA GLN A 91 3.06 18.94 -0.78
C GLN A 91 2.87 19.22 0.71
N CYS A 92 3.73 18.64 1.54
CA CYS A 92 3.54 18.64 2.99
C CYS A 92 4.88 18.53 3.74
N VAL A 93 4.80 18.57 5.06
CA VAL A 93 5.87 18.19 5.97
C VAL A 93 5.41 16.94 6.72
N ILE A 94 6.18 15.86 6.66
CA ILE A 94 5.89 14.66 7.46
C ILE A 94 6.36 14.91 8.89
N GLN A 95 5.44 14.81 9.83
CA GLN A 95 5.71 14.88 11.27
C GLN A 95 6.04 13.50 11.84
N GLN A 96 5.33 12.47 11.36
CA GLN A 96 5.49 11.11 11.88
C GLN A 96 5.15 10.06 10.81
N ILE A 97 5.87 8.94 10.87
CA ILE A 97 5.59 7.73 10.08
C ILE A 97 5.33 6.58 11.04
N THR A 98 4.10 6.07 11.03
CA THR A 98 3.68 4.93 11.86
C THR A 98 3.23 3.78 10.98
N GLY A 99 3.61 2.56 11.36
CA GLY A 99 3.02 1.35 10.82
C GLY A 99 1.92 0.85 11.74
N TYR A 100 0.90 0.22 11.16
CA TYR A 100 -0.01 -0.62 11.92
C TYR A 100 0.36 -2.11 11.70
N CYS A 101 0.41 -2.88 12.78
CA CYS A 101 0.57 -4.34 12.82
C CYS A 101 -0.61 -4.85 13.68
N GLU A 102 -1.38 -5.89 13.40
CA GLU A 102 -1.24 -7.06 12.53
C GLU A 102 -2.30 -7.06 11.40
N GLY A 103 -1.93 -7.56 10.22
CA GLY A 103 -2.84 -7.85 9.10
C GLY A 103 -3.46 -6.67 8.33
N CYS A 104 -3.25 -5.44 8.81
CA CYS A 104 -3.49 -4.23 8.03
C CYS A 104 -2.15 -3.57 7.72
N GLU A 105 -1.61 -3.86 6.54
CA GLU A 105 -0.34 -3.35 6.01
C GLU A 105 -0.45 -1.88 5.58
N ARG A 106 -0.88 -1.04 6.53
CA ARG A 106 -1.14 0.38 6.36
C ARG A 106 -0.07 1.18 7.05
N ILE A 107 0.68 1.94 6.27
CA ILE A 107 1.59 2.97 6.75
C ILE A 107 0.81 4.28 6.83
N THR A 108 0.91 4.95 7.97
CA THR A 108 0.26 6.23 8.22
C THR A 108 1.31 7.31 8.30
N PHE A 109 1.12 8.34 7.48
CA PHE A 109 1.88 9.58 7.52
C PHE A 109 1.05 10.62 8.23
N GLU A 110 1.56 11.17 9.33
CA GLU A 110 1.05 12.41 9.88
C GLU A 110 1.73 13.56 9.17
N VAL A 111 0.95 14.37 8.45
CA VAL A 111 1.47 15.41 7.55
C VAL A 111 0.84 16.75 7.85
N VAL A 112 1.62 17.82 7.68
CA VAL A 112 1.11 19.19 7.68
C VAL A 112 1.22 19.72 6.25
N ARG A 113 0.08 20.01 5.61
CA ARG A 113 0.08 20.50 4.22
C ARG A 113 0.74 21.87 4.10
N ARG A 114 1.36 22.12 2.96
CA ARG A 114 1.85 23.45 2.58
C ARG A 114 0.71 24.47 2.73
N ARG A 115 0.92 25.52 3.53
CA ARG A 115 -0.06 26.58 3.90
C ARG A 115 -1.15 26.20 4.90
N CYS A 116 -1.12 24.99 5.46
CA CYS A 116 -2.01 24.59 6.56
C CYS A 116 -1.21 24.46 7.86
N ARG A 117 -1.89 24.64 9.00
CA ARG A 117 -1.29 24.42 10.34
C ARG A 117 -1.83 23.18 11.05
N LYS A 118 -2.91 22.58 10.54
CA LYS A 118 -3.52 21.40 11.14
C LYS A 118 -2.88 20.12 10.57
N PRO A 119 -2.41 19.20 11.42
CA PRO A 119 -1.98 17.88 10.99
C PRO A 119 -3.13 17.10 10.35
N GLU A 120 -2.81 16.35 9.30
CA GLU A 120 -3.71 15.41 8.63
C GLU A 120 -3.03 14.04 8.56
N ARG A 121 -3.84 12.97 8.50
CA ARG A 121 -3.33 11.62 8.26
C ARG A 121 -3.48 11.23 6.80
N LYS A 122 -2.42 10.69 6.21
CA LYS A 122 -2.43 10.01 4.91
C LYS A 122 -2.07 8.54 5.10
N TYR A 123 -2.68 7.70 4.30
CA TYR A 123 -2.55 6.25 4.41
C TYR A 123 -1.97 5.70 3.13
N TYR A 124 -1.03 4.78 3.29
CA TYR A 124 -0.44 4.01 2.20
C TYR A 124 -0.57 2.52 2.52
N HIS A 125 -1.09 1.77 1.56
CA HIS A 125 -1.30 0.33 1.65
C HIS A 125 -0.32 -0.38 0.73
N ALA A 126 0.79 -0.86 1.30
CA ALA A 126 1.93 -1.39 0.53
C ALA A 126 1.58 -2.57 -0.40
N PHE A 127 0.46 -3.26 -0.18
CA PHE A 127 0.10 -4.48 -0.91
C PHE A 127 -1.26 -4.44 -1.63
N ARG A 128 -2.00 -3.32 -1.53
CA ARG A 128 -3.33 -3.18 -2.19
C ARG A 128 -3.27 -2.52 -3.57
N GLY A 129 -2.16 -2.70 -4.29
CA GLY A 129 -1.95 -2.03 -5.59
C GLY A 129 -1.88 -0.51 -5.47
N GLN A 130 -1.35 -0.03 -4.34
CA GLN A 130 -0.94 1.35 -4.19
C GLN A 130 0.57 1.44 -4.37
N GLY A 131 1.01 2.52 -4.99
CA GLY A 131 2.42 2.87 -4.93
C GLY A 131 2.63 4.22 -4.25
N LEU A 132 3.91 4.46 -3.97
CA LEU A 132 4.34 5.53 -3.12
C LEU A 132 5.66 6.07 -3.64
N THR A 133 5.64 7.34 -4.01
CA THR A 133 6.85 8.05 -4.38
C THR A 133 6.96 9.32 -3.54
N ILE A 134 8.15 9.56 -2.99
CA ILE A 134 8.42 10.68 -2.09
C ILE A 134 9.68 11.41 -2.56
N TRP A 135 9.55 12.72 -2.77
CA TRP A 135 10.66 13.60 -3.08
C TRP A 135 10.94 14.55 -1.93
N ARG A 136 12.20 14.98 -1.83
CA ARG A 136 12.59 16.09 -0.96
C ARG A 136 12.12 17.41 -1.57
N GLY A 137 11.60 18.31 -0.75
CA GLY A 137 11.11 19.62 -1.18
C GLY A 137 9.72 19.60 -1.81
N TYR A 138 9.22 20.80 -2.15
CA TYR A 138 7.97 20.99 -2.88
C TYR A 138 8.26 20.98 -4.38
N VAL A 139 8.22 19.79 -4.97
CA VAL A 139 8.47 19.57 -6.39
C VAL A 139 7.16 19.28 -7.12
N ASP A 140 7.21 19.44 -8.43
CA ASP A 140 6.19 18.96 -9.35
C ASP A 140 6.66 17.62 -9.93
N PRO A 141 6.03 16.48 -9.58
CA PRO A 141 6.42 15.16 -10.07
C PRO A 141 6.50 15.07 -11.60
N ALA A 142 5.68 15.82 -12.34
CA ALA A 142 5.67 15.78 -13.80
C ALA A 142 6.85 16.52 -14.46
N ARG A 143 7.57 17.37 -13.70
CA ARG A 143 8.61 18.27 -14.22
C ARG A 143 9.94 18.15 -13.50
N THR A 144 9.99 17.40 -12.41
CA THR A 144 11.19 17.26 -11.59
C THR A 144 12.15 16.24 -12.17
N SER A 145 13.43 16.59 -12.26
CA SER A 145 14.52 15.63 -12.51
C SER A 145 15.14 15.10 -11.22
N ALA A 146 14.65 15.54 -10.05
CA ALA A 146 15.17 15.13 -8.76
C ALA A 146 14.86 13.66 -8.49
N LYS A 147 15.88 12.91 -8.08
CA LYS A 147 15.72 11.51 -7.65
C LYS A 147 14.82 11.44 -6.41
N PRO A 148 13.80 10.57 -6.38
CA PRO A 148 12.97 10.39 -5.19
C PRO A 148 13.80 9.84 -4.02
N LEU A 149 13.44 10.25 -2.80
CA LEU A 149 13.96 9.68 -1.54
C LEU A 149 13.49 8.24 -1.34
N TYR A 150 12.27 7.98 -1.81
CA TYR A 150 11.65 6.67 -1.78
C TYR A 150 10.76 6.53 -3.00
N ASP A 151 10.85 5.37 -3.63
CA ASP A 151 10.00 5.02 -4.76
C ASP A 151 9.64 3.54 -4.65
N PHE A 152 8.35 3.26 -4.67
CA PHE A 152 7.81 1.92 -4.67
C PHE A 152 6.63 1.88 -5.62
N GLU A 153 6.88 1.28 -6.77
CA GLU A 153 5.88 0.95 -7.77
C GLU A 153 5.71 -0.56 -7.80
N LYS A 154 4.50 -1.03 -7.48
CA LYS A 154 4.16 -2.42 -7.70
C LYS A 154 3.87 -2.56 -9.20
N SER A 155 4.86 -3.07 -9.94
CA SER A 155 4.75 -3.60 -11.30
C SER A 155 3.68 -4.68 -11.40
#